data_AF-A0A1J4P0U7-F1
#
_entry.id   AF-A0A1J4P0U7-F1
#
_cell.length_a   1.000
_cell.length_b   1.000
_cell.length_c   1.000
_cell.angle_alpha   90.00
_cell.angle_beta   90.00
_cell.angle_gamma   90.00
#
_symmetry.space_group_name_H-M   'P 1'
#
loop_
_entity.id
_entity.type
_entity.pdbx_description
1 polymer ?
#
loop_
_entity_poly.entity_id
_entity_poly.type
_entity_poly.pdbx_seq_one_letter_code
_entity_poly.pdbx_strand_id
1 'polypeptide(L)'
;MASAPWNETFETALRRGLPGLPAGEALPADVPLDAYGLDSLALIGVVGALETAFGVGLTGRVTVPVRTLTARLLWRAVETARRADGDDGRAGGAGTPGPSPWALA
;
A
#
# COMPACT_ATOMS: atom_id res chain seq x y z
N MET A 1 -14.01 -8.65 17.45
CA MET A 1 -13.42 -7.55 16.67
C MET A 1 -12.11 -8.06 16.12
N ALA A 2 -12.05 -8.40 14.83
CA ALA A 2 -10.81 -8.91 14.24
C ALA A 2 -9.82 -7.75 14.20
N SER A 3 -8.85 -7.76 15.12
CA SER A 3 -7.72 -6.85 15.08
C SER A 3 -7.03 -7.09 13.75
N ALA A 4 -7.21 -6.17 12.82
CA ALA A 4 -6.59 -6.30 11.54
C ALA A 4 -5.05 -6.34 11.70
N PRO A 5 -4.33 -7.16 10.94
CA PRO A 5 -2.87 -7.27 11.06
C PRO A 5 -2.11 -6.06 10.49
N TRP A 6 -2.81 -5.03 10.00
CA TRP A 6 -2.24 -3.81 9.42
C TRP A 6 -2.37 -2.61 10.35
N ASN A 7 -1.57 -1.57 10.11
CA ASN A 7 -1.59 -0.33 10.89
C ASN A 7 -2.60 0.71 10.35
N GLU A 8 -2.87 1.75 11.14
CA GLU A 8 -3.79 2.85 10.77
C GLU A 8 -3.33 3.61 9.52
N THR A 9 -2.02 3.72 9.29
CA THR A 9 -1.45 4.36 8.11
C THR A 9 -1.82 3.63 6.82
N PHE A 10 -1.70 2.30 6.81
CA PHE A 10 -2.09 1.46 5.68
C PHE A 10 -3.58 1.58 5.42
N GLU A 11 -4.39 1.49 6.47
CA GLU A 11 -5.83 1.61 6.34
C GLU A 11 -6.24 2.98 5.80
N THR A 12 -5.62 4.05 6.28
CA THR A 12 -5.86 5.42 5.80
C THR A 12 -5.47 5.57 4.33
N ALA A 13 -4.31 5.05 3.91
CA ALA A 13 -3.88 5.08 2.52
C ALA A 13 -4.84 4.30 1.61
N LEU A 14 -5.31 3.14 2.07
CA LEU A 14 -6.25 2.32 1.33
C LEU A 14 -7.63 3.00 1.19
N ARG A 15 -8.16 3.55 2.29
CA ARG A 15 -9.42 4.31 2.32
C ARG A 15 -9.39 5.53 1.40
N ARG A 16 -8.24 6.20 1.26
CA ARG A 16 -8.09 7.32 0.31
C ARG A 16 -8.21 6.89 -1.15
N GLY A 17 -7.75 5.69 -1.48
CA GLY A 17 -7.85 5.13 -2.83
C GLY A 17 -9.13 4.35 -3.11
N LEU A 18 -9.92 4.03 -2.07
CA LEU A 18 -11.16 3.26 -2.15
C LEU A 18 -12.34 4.08 -1.61
N PRO A 19 -12.98 4.91 -2.45
CA PRO A 19 -14.15 5.68 -2.03
C PRO A 19 -15.34 4.78 -1.68
N GLY A 20 -15.36 3.52 -2.16
CA GLY A 20 -16.38 2.53 -1.81
C GLY A 20 -16.23 1.90 -0.42
N LEU A 21 -15.13 2.17 0.31
CA LEU A 21 -14.93 1.63 1.66
C LEU A 21 -15.38 2.66 2.73
N PRO A 22 -16.48 2.41 3.46
CA PRO A 22 -16.98 3.35 4.45
C PRO A 22 -16.02 3.54 5.63
N ALA A 23 -15.77 4.79 6.03
CA ALA A 23 -14.77 5.24 7.02
C ALA A 23 -14.85 4.57 8.41
N GLY A 24 -15.97 3.94 8.76
CA GLY A 24 -16.20 3.28 10.05
C GLY A 24 -16.28 1.76 9.99
N GLU A 25 -16.15 1.16 8.80
CA GLU A 25 -16.26 -0.29 8.65
C GLU A 25 -14.88 -0.95 8.67
N ALA A 26 -14.83 -2.14 9.26
CA ALA A 26 -13.61 -2.93 9.31
C ALA A 26 -13.23 -3.35 7.89
N LEU A 27 -12.00 -3.04 7.48
CA LEU A 27 -11.50 -3.45 6.19
C LEU A 27 -11.40 -4.99 6.15
N PRO A 28 -12.12 -5.68 5.24
CA PRO A 28 -12.04 -7.13 5.16
C PRO A 28 -10.71 -7.60 4.55
N ALA A 29 -10.02 -8.46 5.28
CA ALA A 29 -8.71 -8.98 4.89
C ALA A 29 -8.75 -9.93 3.67
N ASP A 30 -9.85 -10.68 3.51
CA ASP A 30 -10.03 -11.73 2.49
C ASP A 30 -10.91 -11.30 1.32
N VAL A 31 -11.53 -10.12 1.40
CA VAL A 31 -12.44 -9.66 0.34
C VAL A 31 -11.61 -8.94 -0.72
N PRO A 32 -11.86 -9.25 -2.00
CA PRO A 32 -11.19 -8.55 -3.09
C PRO A 32 -11.61 -7.08 -3.10
N LEU A 33 -10.62 -6.20 -3.25
CA LEU A 33 -10.81 -4.76 -3.15
C LEU A 33 -11.56 -4.19 -4.37
N ASP A 34 -11.67 -4.94 -5.47
CA ASP A 34 -12.46 -4.54 -6.64
C ASP A 34 -13.95 -4.37 -6.29
N ALA A 35 -14.46 -5.16 -5.35
CA ALA A 35 -15.81 -5.02 -4.80
C ALA A 35 -16.06 -3.64 -4.15
N TYR A 36 -14.98 -2.94 -3.76
CA TYR A 36 -15.00 -1.59 -3.18
C TYR A 36 -14.56 -0.50 -4.17
N GLY A 37 -14.44 -0.82 -5.45
CA GLY A 37 -14.03 0.11 -6.50
C GLY A 37 -12.51 0.21 -6.71
N LEU A 38 -11.74 -0.83 -6.34
CA LEU A 38 -10.34 -0.88 -6.74
C LEU A 38 -10.22 -1.18 -8.24
N ASP A 39 -9.83 -0.17 -9.01
CA ASP A 39 -9.44 -0.29 -10.41
C ASP A 39 -7.92 -0.13 -10.60
N SER A 40 -7.40 -0.39 -11.80
CA SER A 40 -5.96 -0.27 -12.09
C SER A 40 -5.39 1.12 -11.75
N LEU A 41 -6.17 2.19 -11.97
CA LEU A 41 -5.77 3.56 -11.60
C LEU A 41 -5.81 3.79 -10.09
N ALA A 42 -6.85 3.28 -9.41
CA ALA A 42 -6.95 3.36 -7.95
C ALA A 42 -5.81 2.58 -7.29
N LEU A 43 -5.43 1.42 -7.84
CA LEU A 43 -4.30 0.63 -7.38
C LEU A 43 -2.99 1.41 -7.47
N ILE A 44 -2.73 2.12 -8.58
CA ILE A 44 -1.51 2.96 -8.71
C ILE A 44 -1.50 4.04 -7.63
N GLY A 45 -2.64 4.70 -7.37
CA GLY A 45 -2.75 5.71 -6.32
C GLY A 45 -2.55 5.15 -4.91
N VAL A 46 -3.16 4.00 -4.60
CA VAL A 46 -2.97 3.28 -3.32
C VAL A 46 -1.51 2.87 -3.15
N VAL A 47 -0.93 2.26 -4.18
CA VAL A 47 0.47 1.82 -4.17
C VAL A 47 1.38 3.01 -3.92
N GLY A 48 1.26 4.09 -4.69
CA GLY A 48 2.09 5.29 -4.50
C GLY A 48 1.91 5.94 -3.12
N ALA A 49 0.69 5.95 -2.58
CA ALA A 49 0.43 6.44 -1.22
C ALA A 49 1.10 5.55 -0.15
N LEU A 50 1.09 4.22 -0.34
CA LEU A 50 1.76 3.28 0.55
C LEU A 50 3.29 3.38 0.44
N GLU A 51 3.83 3.46 -0.77
CA GLU A 51 5.26 3.66 -0.99
C GLU A 51 5.75 4.94 -0.29
N THR A 52 5.00 6.03 -0.41
CA THR A 52 5.30 7.29 0.27
C THR A 52 5.16 7.18 1.79
N ALA A 53 4.08 6.54 2.28
CA ALA A 53 3.80 6.45 3.70
C ALA A 53 4.78 5.52 4.45
N PHE A 54 5.28 4.48 3.79
CA PHE A 54 6.18 3.50 4.37
C PHE A 54 7.63 3.64 3.90
N GLY A 55 7.91 4.49 2.92
CA GLY A 55 9.23 4.66 2.33
C GLY A 55 9.74 3.42 1.59
N VAL A 56 8.85 2.63 0.98
CA VAL A 56 9.22 1.35 0.33
C VAL A 56 8.86 1.34 -1.16
N GLY A 57 9.55 0.53 -1.96
CA GLY A 57 9.18 0.26 -3.36
C GLY A 57 8.28 -0.96 -3.50
N LEU A 58 6.99 -0.75 -3.81
CA LEU A 58 5.97 -1.76 -4.06
C LEU A 58 5.70 -1.96 -5.56
N THR A 59 6.04 -0.97 -6.37
CA THR A 59 5.93 -1.00 -7.83
C THR A 59 6.67 -2.23 -8.38
N GLY A 60 5.94 -3.06 -9.13
CA GLY A 60 6.46 -4.32 -9.69
C GLY A 60 6.45 -5.53 -8.74
N ARG A 61 6.23 -5.33 -7.42
CA ARG A 61 6.06 -6.44 -6.46
C ARG A 61 4.62 -6.94 -6.38
N VAL A 62 3.66 -6.06 -6.65
CA VAL A 62 2.25 -6.42 -6.77
C VAL A 62 1.99 -6.90 -8.20
N THR A 63 2.18 -8.19 -8.44
CA THR A 63 1.89 -8.86 -9.73
C THR A 63 0.49 -9.47 -9.79
N VAL A 64 -0.27 -9.33 -8.72
CA VAL A 64 -1.57 -9.99 -8.56
C VAL A 64 -2.65 -9.18 -9.31
N PRO A 65 -3.57 -9.85 -10.03
CA PRO A 65 -4.68 -9.16 -10.69
C PRO A 65 -5.52 -8.35 -9.70
N VAL A 66 -5.89 -7.13 -10.10
CA VAL A 66 -6.70 -6.21 -9.27
C VAL A 66 -7.98 -6.85 -8.72
N ARG A 67 -8.65 -7.69 -9.52
CA ARG A 67 -9.87 -8.44 -9.15
C ARG A 67 -9.69 -9.49 -8.05
N THR A 68 -8.45 -9.90 -7.81
CA THR A 68 -8.11 -10.87 -6.77
C THR A 68 -7.28 -10.24 -5.65
N LEU A 69 -7.02 -8.94 -5.76
CA LEU A 69 -6.17 -8.24 -4.81
C LEU A 69 -6.98 -7.96 -3.54
N THR A 70 -6.53 -8.53 -2.44
CA THR A 70 -7.12 -8.33 -1.12
C THR A 70 -6.25 -7.43 -0.25
N ALA A 71 -6.83 -6.81 0.77
CA ALA A 71 -6.09 -6.00 1.75
C ALA A 71 -4.93 -6.79 2.38
N ARG A 72 -5.13 -8.08 2.66
CA ARG A 72 -4.09 -8.95 3.20
C ARG A 72 -2.90 -9.09 2.26
N LEU A 73 -3.16 -9.29 0.97
CA LEU A 73 -2.10 -9.49 0.00
C LEU A 73 -1.27 -8.22 -0.21
N LEU A 74 -1.94 -7.08 -0.22
CA LEU A 74 -1.29 -5.77 -0.28
C LEU A 74 -0.43 -5.52 0.97
N TRP A 75 -0.97 -5.82 2.17
CA TRP A 75 -0.21 -5.69 3.41
C TRP A 75 1.03 -6.60 3.45
N ARG A 76 0.90 -7.84 2.98
CA ARG A 76 2.05 -8.77 2.83
C ARG A 76 3.14 -8.21 1.92
N ALA A 77 2.77 -7.55 0.83
CA ALA A 77 3.72 -6.89 -0.07
C ALA A 77 4.45 -5.74 0.64
N VAL A 78 3.73 -4.94 1.43
CA VAL A 78 4.31 -3.88 2.27
C VAL A 78 5.28 -4.45 3.30
N GLU A 79 4.89 -5.46 4.06
CA GLU A 79 5.78 -6.10 5.03
C GLU A 79 7.06 -6.65 4.38
N THR A 80 6.93 -7.27 3.21
CA THR A 80 8.07 -7.83 2.47
C THR A 80 9.00 -6.73 1.97
N ALA A 81 8.45 -5.64 1.43
CA ALA A 81 9.24 -4.51 0.96
C ALA A 81 9.96 -3.81 2.12
N ARG A 82 9.30 -3.62 3.26
CA ARG A 82 9.91 -3.03 4.47
C ARG A 82 11.07 -3.87 5.01
N ARG A 83 10.97 -5.20 4.93
CA ARG A 83 12.06 -6.09 5.33
C ARG A 83 13.24 -6.04 4.36
N ALA A 84 12.96 -5.93 3.06
CA ALA A 84 14.00 -5.80 2.04
C ALA A 84 14.74 -4.46 2.14
N ASP A 85 13.99 -3.36 2.34
CA ASP A 85 14.54 -2.01 2.48
C ASP A 85 15.37 -1.85 3.76
N GLY A 86 14.91 -2.44 4.87
CA GLY A 86 15.65 -2.49 6.12
C GLY A 86 16.94 -3.33 6.09
N ASP A 87 17.10 -4.18 5.07
CA ASP A 87 18.33 -4.95 4.85
C ASP A 87 19.36 -4.16 4.00
N ASP A 88 18.89 -3.36 3.04
CA ASP A 88 19.72 -2.49 2.19
C ASP A 88 20.41 -1.37 2.99
N GLY A 89 19.77 -0.91 4.07
CA GLY A 89 20.29 0.14 4.96
C GLY A 89 21.54 -0.19 5.80
N ARG A 90 22.07 -1.43 5.77
CA ARG A 90 23.35 -1.76 6.46
C ARG A 90 24.60 -1.58 5.61
N ALA A 91 24.48 -1.20 4.34
CA ALA A 91 25.64 -1.01 3.45
C ALA A 91 25.49 0.18 2.50
N GLY A 92 25.28 1.40 3.00
CA GLY A 92 25.36 2.59 2.14
C GLY A 92 24.92 3.89 2.82
N GLY A 93 25.87 4.80 3.03
CA GLY A 93 25.59 6.10 3.63
C GLY A 93 24.79 7.06 2.75
N ALA A 94 24.15 8.04 3.41
CA ALA A 94 23.72 9.34 2.86
C ALA A 94 22.94 9.31 1.53
N GLY A 95 21.67 8.90 1.58
CA GLY A 95 20.68 9.19 0.53
C GLY A 95 19.58 10.08 1.08
N THR A 96 19.66 11.39 0.81
CA THR A 96 18.54 12.33 0.95
C THR A 96 17.33 11.76 0.18
N PRO A 97 16.10 11.68 0.74
CA PRO A 97 14.94 11.33 -0.06
C PRO A 97 14.78 12.41 -1.14
N GLY A 98 15.14 12.06 -2.39
CA GLY A 98 14.97 12.92 -3.55
C GLY A 98 13.49 13.25 -3.76
N PRO A 99 13.17 14.42 -4.33
CA PRO A 99 11.79 14.86 -4.49
C PRO A 99 11.00 13.86 -5.34
N SER A 100 9.86 13.42 -4.83
CA SER A 100 8.93 12.55 -5.54
C SER A 100 8.50 13.17 -6.87
N PRO A 101 8.38 12.39 -7.96
CA PRO A 101 8.07 12.89 -9.30
C PRO A 101 6.65 13.47 -9.49
N TRP A 102 5.87 13.62 -8.41
CA TRP A 102 4.49 14.13 -8.44
C TRP A 102 4.32 15.49 -7.71
N ALA A 103 5.43 16.12 -7.29
CA ALA A 103 5.40 17.42 -6.61
C ALA A 103 5.31 18.64 -7.56
N LEU A 104 4.79 18.48 -8.78
CA LEU A 104 4.56 19.58 -9.72
C LEU A 104 3.14 19.50 -10.27
N ALA A 105 2.26 20.32 -9.70
CA ALA A 105 1.04 20.85 -10.30
C ALA A 105 1.06 22.37 -10.11
#